data_AF-A0AAU6U2V8-F1
#
_entry.id   AF-A0AAU6U2V8-F1
#
_cell.length_a   1.000
_cell.length_b   1.000
_cell.length_c   1.000
_cell.angle_alpha   90.00
_cell.angle_beta   90.00
_cell.angle_gamma   90.00
#
_symmetry.space_group_name_H-M   'P 1'
#
loop_
_entity.id
_entity.type
_entity.pdbx_description
1 polymer ?
#
loop_
_entity_poly.entity_id
_entity_poly.type
_entity_poly.pdbx_seq_one_letter_code
_entity_poly.pdbx_strand_id
1 'polypeptide(L)'
;MLPSAIYEPLPFAYMGSGLLLLGVAEQPGLLLAGLAFYLAGSLAWFRRSAHRRIDKPLPARKQGWPLWLYEIRPFALILLGLLMLRLATHPIFLAPALVWCLLGGYQLLQRHYSRIVLARVLA
;
A
#
# COMPACT_ATOMS: atom_id res chain seq x y z
N MET A 1 -25.17 -0.78 -4.54
CA MET A 1 -24.14 -0.79 -3.49
C MET A 1 -23.35 -2.08 -3.64
N LEU A 2 -22.03 -2.02 -3.84
CA LEU A 2 -21.22 -3.24 -3.89
C LEU A 2 -21.22 -3.91 -2.50
N PRO A 3 -21.35 -5.24 -2.42
CA PRO A 3 -21.24 -5.97 -1.16
C PRO A 3 -19.93 -5.60 -0.44
N SER A 4 -20.00 -5.37 0.87
CA SER A 4 -18.82 -5.04 1.69
C SER A 4 -17.71 -6.08 1.51
N ALA A 5 -18.07 -7.36 1.37
CA ALA A 5 -17.16 -8.47 1.11
C ALA A 5 -16.32 -8.33 -0.17
N ILE A 6 -16.81 -7.61 -1.19
CA ILE A 6 -16.07 -7.36 -2.45
C ILE A 6 -15.36 -6.01 -2.38
N TYR A 7 -16.03 -5.01 -1.80
CA TYR A 7 -15.52 -3.65 -1.72
C TYR A 7 -14.35 -3.49 -0.72
N GLU A 8 -14.31 -4.29 0.33
CA GLU A 8 -13.23 -4.30 1.34
C GLU A 8 -11.87 -4.79 0.83
N PRO A 9 -11.79 -5.95 0.16
CA PRO A 9 -10.52 -6.43 -0.38
C PRO A 9 -10.09 -5.71 -1.65
N LEU A 10 -10.97 -4.94 -2.31
CA LEU A 10 -10.71 -4.36 -3.63
C LEU A 10 -9.37 -3.62 -3.74
N PRO A 11 -9.00 -2.67 -2.84
CA PRO A 11 -7.70 -1.99 -2.97
C PRO A 11 -6.52 -2.96 -2.87
N PHE A 12 -6.63 -4.00 -2.04
CA PHE A 12 -5.58 -5.01 -1.88
C PHE A 12 -5.50 -5.94 -3.08
N ALA A 13 -6.62 -6.27 -3.71
CA ALA A 13 -6.65 -7.06 -4.94
C ALA A 13 -5.93 -6.33 -6.09
N TYR A 14 -6.21 -5.03 -6.27
CA TYR A 14 -5.53 -4.19 -7.27
C TYR A 14 -4.03 -4.04 -6.98
N MET A 15 -3.64 -3.81 -5.72
CA MET A 15 -2.23 -3.73 -5.36
C MET A 15 -1.52 -5.07 -5.54
N GLY A 16 -2.15 -6.17 -5.13
CA GLY A 16 -1.59 -7.52 -5.24
C GLY A 16 -1.39 -7.96 -6.68
N SER A 17 -2.39 -7.74 -7.55
CA SER A 17 -2.24 -8.03 -8.98
C SER A 17 -1.17 -7.15 -9.63
N GLY A 18 -1.09 -5.88 -9.24
CA GLY A 18 -0.05 -4.96 -9.69
C GLY A 18 1.37 -5.41 -9.30
N LEU A 19 1.57 -5.79 -8.03
CA LEU A 19 2.85 -6.31 -7.55
C LEU A 19 3.24 -7.62 -8.25
N LEU A 20 2.28 -8.53 -8.46
CA LEU A 20 2.52 -9.79 -9.14
C LEU A 20 2.96 -9.57 -10.60
N LEU A 21 2.25 -8.70 -11.33
CA LEU A 21 2.64 -8.32 -12.69
C LEU A 21 4.02 -7.66 -12.72
N LEU A 22 4.28 -6.73 -11.81
CA LEU A 22 5.57 -6.07 -11.71
C LEU A 22 6.71 -7.03 -11.36
N GLY A 23 6.45 -8.09 -10.60
CA GLY A 23 7.47 -9.05 -10.18
C GLY A 23 7.78 -10.15 -11.19
N VAL A 24 6.83 -10.53 -12.05
CA VAL A 24 6.94 -11.74 -12.89
C VAL A 24 6.92 -11.44 -14.39
N ALA A 25 6.29 -10.35 -14.83
CA ALA A 25 6.19 -10.08 -16.26
C ALA A 25 7.51 -9.55 -16.83
N GLU A 26 7.80 -9.89 -18.08
CA GLU A 26 8.95 -9.35 -18.83
C GLU A 26 8.53 -8.30 -19.86
N GLN A 27 7.29 -8.37 -20.34
CA GLN A 27 6.78 -7.48 -21.39
C GLN A 27 6.51 -6.07 -20.84
N PRO A 28 7.09 -5.00 -21.43
CA PRO A 28 6.91 -3.63 -20.94
C PRO A 28 5.45 -3.20 -20.75
N GLY A 29 4.54 -3.62 -21.65
CA GLY A 29 3.12 -3.33 -21.53
C GLY A 29 2.48 -3.89 -20.25
N LEU A 30 2.85 -5.12 -19.86
CA LEU A 30 2.36 -5.74 -18.62
C LEU A 30 2.93 -5.06 -17.38
N LEU A 31 4.11 -4.44 -17.48
CA LEU A 31 4.73 -3.68 -16.39
C LEU A 31 4.05 -2.36 -16.16
N LEU A 32 3.71 -1.67 -17.24
CA LEU A 32 2.92 -0.45 -17.18
C LEU A 32 1.53 -0.75 -16.61
N ALA A 33 0.90 -1.86 -17.03
CA ALA A 33 -0.36 -2.32 -16.45
C ALA A 33 -0.21 -2.64 -14.95
N GLY A 34 0.84 -3.37 -14.56
CA GLY A 34 1.11 -3.70 -13.16
C GLY A 34 1.34 -2.46 -12.29
N LEU A 35 2.12 -1.50 -12.79
CA LEU A 35 2.32 -0.21 -12.13
C LEU A 35 1.00 0.56 -11.99
N ALA A 36 0.20 0.62 -13.07
CA ALA A 36 -1.09 1.29 -13.04
C ALA A 36 -2.05 0.65 -12.01
N PHE A 37 -2.13 -0.68 -11.96
CA PHE A 37 -2.92 -1.41 -10.96
C PHE A 37 -2.46 -1.13 -9.53
N TYR A 38 -1.14 -1.14 -9.30
CA TYR A 38 -0.58 -0.84 -7.99
C TYR A 38 -0.89 0.60 -7.52
N LEU A 39 -0.69 1.58 -8.41
CA LEU A 39 -1.00 2.98 -8.13
C LEU A 39 -2.50 3.21 -7.94
N ALA A 40 -3.35 2.57 -8.74
CA ALA A 40 -4.81 2.64 -8.57
C ALA A 40 -5.26 2.05 -7.23
N GLY A 41 -4.73 0.87 -6.85
CA GLY A 41 -5.06 0.23 -5.57
C GLY A 41 -4.60 1.04 -4.36
N SER A 42 -3.39 1.59 -4.39
CA SER A 42 -2.88 2.48 -3.34
C SER A 42 -3.68 3.78 -3.24
N LEU A 43 -4.06 4.39 -4.37
CA LEU A 43 -4.92 5.58 -4.38
C LEU A 43 -6.32 5.30 -3.84
N ALA A 44 -6.93 4.17 -4.22
CA ALA A 44 -8.21 3.75 -3.69
C ALA A 44 -8.16 3.56 -2.16
N TRP A 45 -7.07 2.96 -1.66
CA TRP A 45 -6.83 2.82 -0.22
C TRP A 45 -6.67 4.19 0.47
N PHE A 46 -5.94 5.13 -0.14
CA PHE A 46 -5.76 6.48 0.38
C PHE A 46 -7.06 7.29 0.41
N ARG A 47 -7.83 7.28 -0.68
CA ARG A 47 -9.13 7.98 -0.74
C ARG A 47 -10.09 7.43 0.32
N ARG A 48 -10.09 6.12 0.51
CA ARG A 48 -10.87 5.46 1.56
C ARG A 48 -10.41 5.83 2.96
N SER A 49 -9.11 5.96 3.20
CA SER A 49 -8.59 6.41 4.50
C SER A 49 -8.92 7.87 4.78
N ALA A 50 -8.91 8.73 3.76
CA ALA A 50 -9.31 10.13 3.86
C ALA A 50 -10.82 10.28 4.15
N HIS A 51 -11.69 9.58 3.42
CA HIS A 51 -13.13 9.69 3.58
C HIS A 51 -13.60 9.31 4.99
N ARG A 52 -13.07 8.21 5.56
CA ARG A 52 -13.37 7.81 6.95
C ARG A 52 -12.89 8.79 8.03
N ARG A 53 -11.93 9.67 7.73
CA ARG A 53 -11.42 10.70 8.65
C ARG A 53 -12.25 11.98 8.64
N ILE A 54 -13.00 12.22 7.57
CA ILE A 54 -13.97 13.32 7.53
C ILE A 54 -15.08 13.06 8.55
N ASP A 55 -15.52 11.80 8.68
CA ASP A 55 -16.58 11.41 9.61
C ASP A 55 -16.10 11.26 11.07
N LYS A 56 -14.80 11.04 11.28
CA LYS A 56 -14.17 10.90 12.61
C LYS A 56 -12.92 11.78 12.68
N PRO A 57 -13.05 13.07 13.09
CA PRO A 57 -11.89 13.93 13.25
C PRO A 57 -10.97 13.33 14.31
N LEU A 58 -9.78 12.90 13.90
CA LEU A 58 -8.75 12.50 14.87
C LEU A 58 -8.31 13.74 15.65
N PRO A 59 -7.99 13.59 16.95
CA PRO A 59 -7.36 14.67 17.71
C PRO A 59 -6.12 15.14 16.94
N ALA A 60 -5.98 16.46 16.79
CA ALA A 60 -4.95 17.11 15.99
C ALA A 60 -3.57 16.53 16.35
N ARG A 61 -3.10 15.59 15.54
CA ARG A 61 -1.81 14.94 15.75
C ARG A 61 -0.77 16.00 15.45
N LYS A 62 0.07 16.34 16.43
CA LYS A 62 1.29 17.16 16.25
C LYS A 62 2.26 16.40 15.33
N GLN A 63 1.94 16.28 14.05
CA GLN A 63 2.67 15.49 13.09
C GLN A 63 3.31 16.46 12.10
N GLY A 64 4.62 16.68 12.22
CA GLY A 64 5.38 17.65 11.42
C GLY A 64 5.53 17.31 9.92
N TRP A 65 4.85 16.27 9.44
CA TRP A 65 4.89 15.83 8.04
C TRP A 65 3.51 15.95 7.41
N PRO A 66 3.42 16.34 6.12
CA PRO A 66 2.15 16.45 5.44
C PRO A 66 1.48 15.07 5.33
N LEU A 67 0.16 15.05 5.55
CA LEU A 67 -0.63 13.81 5.68
C LEU A 67 -0.50 12.89 4.46
N TRP A 68 -0.45 13.45 3.26
CA TRP A 68 -0.31 12.69 2.01
C TRP A 68 1.01 11.91 1.97
N LEU A 69 2.12 12.52 2.43
CA LEU A 69 3.44 11.89 2.44
C LEU A 69 3.51 10.77 3.48
N TYR A 70 2.92 11.01 4.66
CA TYR A 70 2.78 9.96 5.67
C TYR A 70 1.96 8.79 5.13
N GLU A 71 0.87 9.08 4.42
CA GLU A 71 -0.03 8.05 3.93
C GLU A 71 0.55 7.21 2.79
N ILE A 72 1.30 7.82 1.86
CA ILE A 72 1.88 7.12 0.71
C ILE A 72 3.11 6.27 1.07
N ARG A 73 3.78 6.58 2.18
CA ARG A 73 5.03 5.94 2.63
C ARG A 73 5.05 4.40 2.53
N PRO A 74 4.09 3.63 3.12
CA PRO A 74 4.13 2.17 3.02
C PRO A 74 4.10 1.66 1.58
N PHE A 75 3.34 2.31 0.70
CA PHE A 75 3.24 1.93 -0.71
C PHE A 75 4.52 2.26 -1.47
N ALA A 76 5.13 3.41 -1.19
CA ALA A 76 6.40 3.78 -1.78
C ALA A 76 7.52 2.80 -1.39
N LEU A 77 7.56 2.36 -0.12
CA LEU A 77 8.57 1.42 0.36
C LEU A 77 8.43 0.03 -0.27
N ILE A 78 7.21 -0.49 -0.39
CA ILE A 78 6.96 -1.78 -1.05
C ILE A 78 7.36 -1.71 -2.53
N LEU A 79 6.96 -0.64 -3.23
CA LEU A 79 7.30 -0.47 -4.64
C LEU A 79 8.81 -0.34 -4.85
N LEU A 80 9.48 0.46 -4.01
CA LEU A 80 10.92 0.61 -4.04
C LEU A 80 11.64 -0.74 -3.82
N GLY A 81 11.23 -1.50 -2.80
CA GLY A 81 11.78 -2.83 -2.54
C GLY A 81 11.58 -3.77 -3.72
N LEU A 82 10.39 -3.78 -4.33
CA LEU A 82 10.13 -4.61 -5.52
C LEU A 82 10.99 -4.20 -6.72
N LEU A 83 11.13 -2.90 -6.98
CA LEU A 83 11.97 -2.40 -8.07
C LEU A 83 13.45 -2.73 -7.83
N MET A 84 13.92 -2.66 -6.59
CA MET A 84 15.27 -3.09 -6.24
C MET A 84 15.48 -4.59 -6.48
N LEU A 85 14.52 -5.45 -6.12
CA LEU A 85 14.61 -6.89 -6.42
C LEU A 85 14.68 -7.15 -7.92
N ARG A 86 13.85 -6.43 -8.68
CA ARG A 86 13.69 -6.67 -10.09
C ARG A 86 14.85 -6.17 -10.93
N LEU A 87 15.38 -5.00 -10.59
CA LEU A 87 16.49 -4.37 -11.28
C LEU A 87 17.84 -4.75 -10.65
N ALA A 88 17.86 -5.73 -9.72
CA ALA A 88 19.07 -6.20 -9.06
C ALA A 88 20.01 -6.84 -10.08
N THR A 89 21.07 -6.10 -10.45
CA THR A 89 22.20 -6.66 -11.21
C THR A 89 23.20 -7.36 -10.30
N HIS A 90 23.24 -6.96 -9.02
CA HIS A 90 24.16 -7.51 -8.03
C HIS A 90 23.40 -8.00 -6.78
N PRO A 91 23.77 -9.17 -6.20
CA PRO A 91 23.05 -9.76 -5.07
C PRO A 91 23.01 -8.87 -3.81
N ILE A 92 23.88 -7.88 -3.72
CA ILE A 92 23.90 -6.90 -2.61
C ILE A 92 22.59 -6.11 -2.50
N PHE A 93 21.82 -5.99 -3.59
CA PHE A 93 20.53 -5.30 -3.57
C PHE A 93 19.39 -6.14 -2.98
N LEU A 94 19.56 -7.46 -2.82
CA LEU A 94 18.52 -8.34 -2.27
C LEU A 94 18.18 -8.01 -0.81
N ALA A 95 19.21 -7.83 0.02
CA ALA A 95 19.03 -7.51 1.45
C ALA A 95 18.26 -6.19 1.68
N PRO A 96 18.68 -5.03 1.14
CA PRO A 96 17.93 -3.79 1.31
C PRO A 96 16.53 -3.86 0.67
N ALA A 97 16.38 -4.55 -0.47
CA ALA A 97 15.09 -4.71 -1.11
C ALA A 97 14.07 -5.45 -0.22
N LEU A 98 14.49 -6.55 0.40
CA LEU A 98 13.67 -7.28 1.38
C LEU A 98 13.34 -6.41 2.59
N VAL A 99 14.31 -5.67 3.12
CA VAL A 99 14.08 -4.75 4.26
C VAL A 99 13.01 -3.72 3.91
N TRP A 100 13.07 -3.10 2.72
CA TRP A 100 12.07 -2.12 2.30
C TRP A 100 10.68 -2.72 2.11
N CYS A 101 10.58 -3.91 1.49
CA CYS A 101 9.32 -4.63 1.36
C CYS A 101 8.71 -4.97 2.73
N LEU A 102 9.51 -5.51 3.65
CA LEU A 102 9.07 -5.88 5.00
C LEU A 102 8.63 -4.65 5.81
N LEU A 103 9.41 -3.56 5.78
CA LEU A 103 9.07 -2.32 6.49
C LEU A 103 7.79 -1.68 5.94
N GLY A 104 7.61 -1.68 4.62
CA GLY A 104 6.40 -1.17 3.98
C GLY A 104 5.17 -2.04 4.30
N GLY A 105 5.32 -3.36 4.20
CA GLY A 105 4.27 -4.33 4.56
C GLY A 105 3.89 -4.26 6.03
N TYR A 106 4.86 -4.16 6.94
CA TYR A 106 4.63 -4.00 8.37
C TYR A 106 3.84 -2.73 8.68
N GLN A 107 4.22 -1.59 8.10
CA GLN A 107 3.47 -0.33 8.27
C GLN A 107 2.04 -0.44 7.73
N LEU A 108 1.83 -1.13 6.62
CA LEU A 108 0.49 -1.35 6.06
C LEU A 108 -0.36 -2.25 6.98
N LEU A 109 0.23 -3.33 7.50
CA LEU A 109 -0.40 -4.25 8.44
C LEU A 109 -0.78 -3.55 9.74
N GLN A 110 0.14 -2.80 10.35
CA GLN A 110 -0.16 -2.02 11.56
C GLN A 110 -1.37 -1.10 11.33
N ARG A 111 -1.41 -0.40 10.19
CA ARG A 111 -2.54 0.48 9.86
C ARG A 111 -3.82 -0.30 9.63
N HIS A 112 -3.77 -1.51 9.11
CA HIS A 112 -4.93 -2.37 8.97
C HIS A 112 -5.43 -2.87 10.33
N TYR A 113 -4.52 -3.36 11.20
CA TYR A 113 -4.82 -3.82 12.54
C TYR A 113 -5.41 -2.73 13.43
N SER A 114 -4.78 -1.54 13.47
CA SER A 114 -5.31 -0.41 14.24
C SER A 114 -6.74 -0.05 13.80
N ARG A 115 -7.09 -0.24 12.53
CA ARG A 115 -8.45 -0.01 12.02
C ARG A 115 -9.45 -1.08 12.47
N ILE A 116 -9.06 -2.36 12.51
CA ILE A 116 -9.92 -3.46 12.99
C ILE A 116 -10.13 -3.34 14.50
N VAL A 117 -9.07 -3.06 15.25
CA VAL A 117 -9.13 -2.96 16.73
C VAL A 117 -9.98 -1.76 17.15
N LEU A 118 -9.79 -0.57 16.56
CA LEU A 118 -10.66 0.59 16.84
C LEU A 118 -12.12 0.34 16.45
N ALA A 119 -12.38 -0.43 15.40
CA ALA A 119 -13.74 -0.78 15.00
C ALA A 119 -14.42 -1.72 16.02
N ARG A 120 -13.66 -2.60 16.69
CA ARG A 120 -14.18 -3.47 17.76
C ARG A 120 -14.36 -2.78 19.10
N VAL A 121 -13.58 -1.73 19.41
CA VAL A 121 -13.69 -0.98 20.67
C VAL A 121 -14.88 -0.01 20.69
N LEU A 122 -15.37 0.40 19.51
CA LEU A 122 -16.49 1.34 19.35
C LEU A 122 -17.81 0.66 18.97
N ALA A 123 -17.86 -0.68 18.95
CA ALA A 123 -19.05 -1.48 18.67
C ALA A 123 -19.52 -2.15 19.97
#